data_AF-A0A9X1LFH7-F1
#
_entry.id   AF-A0A9X1LFH7-F1
#
_cell.length_a   1.000
_cell.length_b   1.000
_cell.length_c   1.000
_cell.angle_alpha   90.00
_cell.angle_beta   90.00
_cell.angle_gamma   90.00
#
_symmetry.space_group_name_H-M   'P 1'
#
loop_
_entity.id
_entity.type
_entity.pdbx_description
1 polymer ?
#
loop_
_entity_poly.entity_id
_entity_poly.type
_entity_poly.pdbx_seq_one_letter_code
_entity_poly.pdbx_strand_id
1 'polypeptide(L)'
;MGHRIAVNQREYSLQGWQKQKVSPDLLVCVEQPNSDSYRFSVLETKGEHLKGNDGTEYKRRLFELLTEHVKSAVNAGELTLEAASGGMSFRMLMEDSWSQEIVPELN
;
A
#
# COMPACT_ATOMS: atom_id res chain seq x y z
N MET A 1 6.47 0.91 -20.46
CA MET A 1 5.89 1.08 -19.11
C MET A 1 4.71 0.13 -18.98
N GLY A 2 4.87 -0.92 -18.19
CA GLY A 2 3.78 -1.84 -17.88
C GLY A 2 3.41 -1.69 -16.41
N HIS A 3 2.24 -1.16 -16.11
CA HIS A 3 1.71 -1.14 -14.74
C HIS A 3 0.99 -2.45 -14.49
N ARG A 4 1.35 -3.17 -13.43
CA ARG A 4 0.64 -4.36 -12.99
C ARG A 4 -0.11 -4.05 -11.71
N ILE A 5 -1.44 -4.12 -11.79
CA ILE A 5 -2.33 -4.04 -10.64
C ILE A 5 -2.75 -5.47 -10.33
N ALA A 6 -2.32 -6.02 -9.19
CA ALA A 6 -2.73 -7.33 -8.74
C ALA A 6 -3.84 -7.17 -7.69
N VAL A 7 -5.04 -7.68 -7.99
CA VAL A 7 -6.15 -7.75 -7.03
C VAL A 7 -6.30 -9.21 -6.62
N ASN A 8 -5.61 -9.62 -5.54
CA ASN A 8 -5.88 -10.89 -4.88
C ASN A 8 -6.29 -10.66 -3.43
N GLN A 9 -7.53 -10.21 -3.22
CA GLN A 9 -8.09 -9.89 -1.90
C GLN A 9 -8.12 -11.09 -0.93
N ARG A 10 -7.85 -12.32 -1.40
CA ARG A 10 -7.90 -13.53 -0.56
C ARG A 10 -6.62 -13.81 0.22
N GLU A 11 -5.50 -13.17 -0.09
CA GLU A 11 -4.19 -13.61 0.45
C GLU A 11 -3.31 -12.51 1.06
N TYR A 12 -3.73 -11.24 1.10
CA TYR A 12 -2.96 -10.20 1.80
C TYR A 12 -3.82 -9.40 2.80
N SER A 13 -3.28 -9.25 4.01
CA SER A 13 -3.88 -8.50 5.10
C SER A 13 -2.79 -7.97 6.02
N LEU A 14 -2.97 -6.77 6.54
CA LEU A 14 -2.08 -6.16 7.52
C LEU A 14 -2.65 -6.37 8.91
N GLN A 15 -1.78 -6.77 9.84
CA GLN A 15 -2.16 -7.05 11.21
C GLN A 15 -1.34 -6.14 12.13
N GLY A 16 -2.02 -5.15 12.73
CA GLY A 16 -1.47 -4.34 13.82
C GLY A 16 -1.79 -4.94 15.19
N TRP A 17 -1.75 -4.11 16.24
CA TRP A 17 -2.06 -4.53 17.62
C TRP A 17 -3.55 -4.79 17.87
N GLN A 18 -4.46 -4.30 17.00
CA GLN A 18 -5.88 -4.58 17.09
C GLN A 18 -6.24 -5.94 16.47
N LYS A 19 -7.13 -6.71 17.11
CA LYS A 19 -7.49 -8.09 16.71
C LYS A 19 -8.03 -8.24 15.27
N GLN A 20 -8.60 -7.18 14.68
CA GLN A 20 -9.11 -7.22 13.32
C GLN A 20 -8.01 -6.92 12.30
N LYS A 21 -7.91 -7.76 11.27
CA LYS A 21 -7.04 -7.57 10.12
C LYS A 21 -7.51 -6.38 9.29
N VAL A 22 -6.56 -5.60 8.77
CA VAL A 22 -6.82 -4.58 7.75
C VAL A 22 -6.60 -5.23 6.38
N SER A 23 -7.61 -5.21 5.53
CA SER A 23 -7.52 -5.68 4.15
C SER A 23 -7.50 -4.47 3.22
N PRO A 24 -6.33 -4.07 2.69
CA PRO A 24 -6.21 -2.92 1.81
C PRO A 24 -6.85 -3.17 0.44
N ASP A 25 -7.39 -2.13 -0.18
CA ASP A 25 -8.08 -2.22 -1.47
C ASP A 25 -7.17 -2.65 -2.64
N LEU A 26 -5.92 -2.19 -2.70
CA LEU A 26 -5.04 -2.38 -3.87
C LEU A 26 -3.58 -2.68 -3.48
N LEU A 27 -2.92 -3.49 -4.32
CA LEU A 27 -1.46 -3.64 -4.39
C LEU A 27 -0.99 -3.26 -5.80
N VAL A 28 -0.17 -2.23 -5.88
CA VAL A 28 0.40 -1.69 -7.12
C VAL A 28 1.89 -2.04 -7.19
N CYS A 29 2.34 -2.54 -8.33
CA CYS A 29 3.76 -2.73 -8.63
C CYS A 29 4.15 -1.86 -9.83
N VAL A 30 5.18 -1.04 -9.64
CA VAL A 30 5.69 -0.10 -10.65
C VAL A 30 7.17 -0.36 -10.86
N GLU A 31 7.53 -0.62 -12.12
CA GLU A 31 8.91 -0.67 -12.56
C GLU A 31 9.50 0.74 -12.56
N GLN A 32 10.65 0.93 -11.93
CA GLN A 32 11.30 2.24 -11.91
C GLN A 32 12.03 2.49 -13.24
N PRO A 33 11.80 3.65 -13.90
CA PRO A 33 12.47 3.97 -15.16
C PRO A 33 14.00 3.88 -15.05
N ASN A 34 14.62 3.23 -16.03
CA ASN A 34 16.09 3.05 -16.11
C ASN A 34 16.70 2.22 -14.95
N SER A 35 15.94 1.31 -14.34
CA SER A 35 16.46 0.35 -13.37
C SER A 35 15.73 -0.99 -13.45
N ASP A 36 16.40 -2.07 -13.06
CA ASP A 36 15.75 -3.38 -12.86
C ASP A 36 15.04 -3.47 -11.49
N SER A 37 14.66 -2.32 -10.91
CA SER A 37 14.04 -2.22 -9.58
C SER A 37 12.54 -1.99 -9.68
N TYR A 38 11.83 -2.59 -8.72
CA TYR A 38 10.38 -2.44 -8.58
C TYR A 38 10.06 -1.71 -7.29
N ARG A 39 9.03 -0.86 -7.36
CA ARG A 39 8.42 -0.20 -6.21
C ARG A 39 7.00 -0.72 -6.02
N PHE A 40 6.69 -1.11 -4.78
CA PHE A 40 5.37 -1.61 -4.42
C PHE A 40 4.61 -0.57 -3.58
N SER A 41 3.32 -0.42 -3.85
CA SER A 41 2.44 0.46 -3.09
C SER A 41 1.17 -0.29 -2.68
N VAL A 42 0.92 -0.34 -1.37
CA VAL A 42 -0.35 -0.83 -0.80
C VAL A 42 -1.25 0.36 -0.55
N LEU A 43 -2.45 0.34 -1.11
CA LEU A 43 -3.39 1.45 -1.05
C LEU A 43 -4.69 1.02 -0.39
N GLU A 44 -5.22 1.90 0.46
CA GLU A 44 -6.55 1.83 1.05
C GLU A 44 -7.31 3.10 0.65
N THR A 45 -8.51 2.96 0.11
CA THR A 45 -9.39 4.09 -0.22
C THR A 45 -10.51 4.23 0.82
N LYS A 46 -10.88 5.46 1.14
CA LYS A 46 -11.91 5.76 2.15
C LYS A 46 -12.79 6.92 1.71
N GLY A 47 -14.09 6.78 1.95
CA GLY A 47 -15.05 7.86 1.81
C GLY A 47 -14.74 9.03 2.74
N GLU A 48 -14.92 10.27 2.29
CA GLU A 48 -14.65 11.47 3.11
C GLU A 48 -15.51 11.50 4.37
N HIS A 49 -16.73 10.95 4.33
CA HIS A 49 -17.61 10.82 5.50
C HIS A 49 -17.03 9.95 6.64
N LEU A 50 -15.98 9.16 6.37
CA LEU A 50 -15.27 8.33 7.36
C LEU A 50 -14.02 9.01 7.93
N LYS A 51 -13.68 10.22 7.46
CA LYS A 51 -12.52 10.97 7.90
C LYS A 51 -12.63 11.34 9.38
N GLY A 52 -11.51 11.22 10.11
CA GLY A 52 -11.47 11.54 11.53
C GLY A 52 -12.15 10.52 12.44
N ASN A 53 -12.77 9.46 11.92
CA ASN A 53 -13.24 8.36 12.76
C ASN A 53 -12.05 7.53 13.27
N ASP A 54 -12.20 6.94 14.45
CA ASP A 54 -11.11 6.21 15.13
C ASP A 54 -10.53 5.07 14.28
N GLY A 55 -11.37 4.38 13.50
CA GLY A 55 -10.94 3.28 12.63
C GLY A 55 -10.10 3.75 11.45
N THR A 56 -10.48 4.86 10.83
CA THR A 56 -9.76 5.52 9.74
C THR A 56 -8.43 6.08 10.24
N GLU A 57 -8.43 6.76 11.40
CA GLU A 57 -7.21 7.29 11.99
C GLU A 57 -6.25 6.19 12.47
N TYR A 58 -6.76 5.07 13.00
CA TYR A 58 -5.94 3.90 13.32
C TYR A 58 -5.26 3.33 12.07
N LYS A 59 -6.03 3.10 11.00
CA LYS A 59 -5.50 2.59 9.73
C LYS A 59 -4.47 3.55 9.13
N ARG A 60 -4.71 4.87 9.19
CA ARG A 60 -3.76 5.89 8.74
C ARG A 60 -2.43 5.78 9.47
N ARG A 61 -2.46 5.78 10.81
CA ARG A 61 -1.25 5.64 11.64
C ARG A 61 -0.52 4.31 11.40
N LEU A 62 -1.25 3.23 11.19
CA LEU A 62 -0.67 1.93 10.85
C LEU A 62 0.09 2.00 9.51
N PHE A 63 -0.49 2.65 8.50
CA PHE A 63 0.11 2.78 7.19
C PHE A 63 1.33 3.72 7.20
N GLU A 64 1.28 4.81 7.97
CA GLU A 64 2.43 5.69 8.21
C GLU A 64 3.59 4.94 8.87
N LEU A 65 3.29 4.18 9.94
CA LEU A 65 4.27 3.36 10.65
C LEU A 65 4.94 2.34 9.71
N LEU A 66 4.14 1.61 8.92
CA LEU A 66 4.69 0.62 7.98
C LEU A 66 5.53 1.29 6.89
N THR A 67 5.14 2.47 6.40
CA THR A 67 5.93 3.22 5.42
C THR A 67 7.28 3.69 5.98
N GLU A 68 7.33 4.11 7.24
CA GLU A 68 8.60 4.55 7.87
C GLU A 68 9.59 3.38 8.10
N HIS A 69 9.06 2.21 8.46
CA HIS A 69 9.86 1.08 8.90
C HIS A 69 10.19 0.06 7.79
N VAL A 70 9.49 0.08 6.66
CA VAL A 70 9.85 -0.79 5.53
C VAL A 70 11.04 -0.20 4.75
N LYS A 71 12.25 -0.55 5.22
CA LYS A 71 13.52 -0.16 4.58
C LYS A 71 14.21 -1.29 3.82
N SER A 72 13.71 -2.53 3.89
CA SER A 72 14.23 -3.69 3.17
C SER A 72 13.16 -4.77 3.11
N ALA A 73 13.24 -5.64 2.08
CA ALA A 73 12.24 -6.64 1.72
C ALA A 73 11.54 -7.27 2.92
N VAL A 74 10.23 -7.01 3.03
CA VAL A 74 9.40 -7.62 4.07
C VAL A 74 9.08 -9.04 3.62
N ASN A 75 9.51 -10.03 4.39
CA ASN A 75 9.07 -11.40 4.21
C ASN A 75 7.62 -11.50 4.73
N ALA A 76 6.66 -11.18 3.87
CA ALA A 76 5.23 -11.24 4.17
C ALA A 76 4.64 -12.58 3.71
N GLY A 77 5.07 -13.69 4.34
CA GLY A 77 4.60 -15.04 3.96
C GLY A 77 5.12 -15.52 2.61
N GLU A 78 4.30 -16.27 1.85
CA GLU A 78 4.65 -16.81 0.51
C GLU A 78 4.98 -15.73 -0.54
N LEU A 79 4.70 -14.46 -0.25
CA LEU A 79 5.11 -13.34 -1.09
C LEU A 79 6.55 -12.94 -0.77
N THR A 80 7.50 -13.60 -1.43
CA THR A 80 8.90 -13.21 -1.38
C THR A 80 9.13 -12.02 -2.32
N LEU A 81 9.12 -10.81 -1.78
CA LEU A 81 9.40 -9.55 -2.50
C LEU A 81 10.91 -9.37 -2.73
N GLU A 82 11.54 -10.35 -3.38
CA GLU A 82 12.99 -10.36 -3.65
C GLU A 82 13.42 -9.29 -4.66
N ALA A 83 12.50 -8.75 -5.48
CA ALA A 83 12.79 -7.76 -6.51
C ALA A 83 12.52 -6.30 -6.10
N ALA A 84 12.04 -6.05 -4.89
CA ALA A 84 11.68 -4.71 -4.42
C ALA A 84 12.88 -3.92 -3.89
N SER A 85 13.97 -3.82 -4.66
CA SER A 85 15.08 -2.89 -4.34
C SER A 85 14.63 -1.43 -4.39
N GLY A 86 13.50 -1.15 -5.03
CA GLY A 86 12.87 0.16 -5.11
C GLY A 86 11.99 0.55 -3.91
N GLY A 87 11.87 -0.31 -2.90
CA GLY A 87 11.13 -0.04 -1.66
C GLY A 87 9.62 -0.30 -1.74
N MET A 88 8.93 -0.06 -0.62
CA MET A 88 7.49 -0.27 -0.45
C MET A 88 6.86 0.91 0.28
N SER A 89 5.63 1.28 -0.12
CA SER A 89 4.85 2.34 0.54
C SER A 89 3.44 1.87 0.89
N PHE A 90 2.88 2.42 1.96
CA PHE A 90 1.50 2.15 2.39
C PHE A 90 0.77 3.48 2.51
N ARG A 91 -0.35 3.65 1.79
CA ARG A 91 -1.11 4.90 1.82
C ARG A 91 -2.61 4.73 1.96
N MET A 92 -3.20 5.64 2.70
CA MET A 92 -4.64 5.83 2.76
C MET A 92 -5.00 7.04 1.90
N LEU A 93 -5.87 6.82 0.92
CA LEU A 93 -6.35 7.84 -0.01
C LEU A 93 -7.83 8.12 0.27
N MET A 94 -8.21 9.40 0.18
CA MET A 94 -9.59 9.80 0.40
C MET A 94 -10.37 9.95 -0.91
N GLU A 95 -11.69 9.77 -0.85
CA GLU A 95 -12.60 9.78 -2.00
C GLU A 95 -12.46 11.00 -2.92
N ASP A 96 -12.22 12.18 -2.36
CA ASP A 96 -12.13 13.42 -3.14
C ASP A 96 -10.77 13.60 -3.85
N SER A 97 -9.73 12.87 -3.43
CA SER A 97 -8.35 13.09 -3.89
C SER A 97 -7.64 11.87 -4.45
N TRP A 98 -8.17 10.65 -4.23
CA TRP A 98 -7.44 9.40 -4.51
C TRP A 98 -6.94 9.29 -5.95
N SER A 99 -7.73 9.75 -6.92
CA SER A 99 -7.39 9.65 -8.35
C SER A 99 -6.22 10.57 -8.72
N GLN A 100 -6.16 11.77 -8.12
CA GLN A 100 -5.05 12.71 -8.33
C GLN A 100 -3.77 12.23 -7.64
N GLU A 101 -3.90 11.55 -6.50
CA GLU A 101 -2.76 11.05 -5.74
C GLU A 101 -2.18 9.75 -6.31
N ILE A 102 -2.99 8.90 -6.94
CA ILE A 102 -2.51 7.62 -7.53
C ILE A 102 -1.90 7.81 -8.91
N VAL A 103 -2.31 8.80 -9.70
CA VAL A 103 -1.81 8.98 -11.08
C VAL A 103 -0.30 9.24 -11.14
N PRO A 104 0.30 10.12 -10.31
CA PRO A 104 1.75 10.32 -10.26
C PRO A 104 2.54 9.05 -9.90
N GLU A 105 1.89 8.10 -9.23
CA GLU A 105 2.51 6.83 -8.80
C GLU A 105 2.57 5.80 -9.91
N LEU A 106 1.66 5.93 -10.87
CA LEU A 106 1.56 5.08 -12.05
C LEU A 106 2.35 5.65 -13.24
N ASN A 107 3.16 6.69 -13.07
CA ASN A 107 4.01 7.25 -14.13
C ASN A 107 5.49 7.12 -13.74
#